data_AF-A0A2C9T5E4-F1
#
_entry.id   AF-A0A2C9T5E4-F1
#
_cell.length_a   1.000
_cell.length_b   1.000
_cell.length_c   1.000
_cell.angle_alpha   90.00
_cell.angle_beta   90.00
_cell.angle_gamma   90.00
#
_symmetry.space_group_name_H-M   'P 1'
#
loop_
_entity.id
_entity.type
_entity.pdbx_description
1 polymer ?
#
loop_
_entity_poly.entity_id
_entity_poly.type
_entity_poly.pdbx_seq_one_letter_code
_entity_poly.pdbx_strand_id
1 'polypeptide(L)'
;MLRAAGVLVADPPGPADLDVYVLAEALKPEDLDALAASPGPVVAVLTKADLTGFGGAGPMAAAAARCRVFGELAGVAVHPVAGLAALAALDDTVIDDELLAALQALTSDPADLGSPDRFAAGTHRVARALRRRLLTALDLFGIAHAVLALRDGHGAAGVRAALRGASGIDGVLAAVDATAATVRYHRLIRAHVATFPTGDDAVAARMAAAVAVVRAAGMTVDDDVTAAAHLRRAITWQRYSRGPVSRLHRSCGADIARGSLRMWERAGGAVQSAGPPS
;
A
#
# COMPACT_ATOMS: atom_id res chain seq x y z
N MET A 1 -7.81 -10.19 2.84
CA MET A 1 -6.63 -9.53 2.22
C MET A 1 -5.80 -8.71 3.21
N LEU A 2 -6.33 -7.67 3.88
CA LEU A 2 -5.49 -6.82 4.76
C LEU A 2 -4.82 -7.59 5.91
N ARG A 3 -5.55 -8.44 6.64
CA ARG A 3 -4.96 -9.33 7.65
C ARG A 3 -3.87 -10.25 7.07
N ALA A 4 -4.12 -10.82 5.89
CA ALA A 4 -3.14 -11.66 5.17
C ALA A 4 -1.90 -10.87 4.73
N ALA A 5 -2.01 -9.55 4.56
CA ALA A 5 -0.89 -8.65 4.32
C ALA A 5 -0.15 -8.23 5.61
N GLY A 6 -0.52 -8.78 6.77
CA GLY A 6 0.07 -8.40 8.06
C GLY A 6 -0.49 -7.10 8.66
N VAL A 7 -1.53 -6.52 8.07
CA VAL A 7 -2.20 -5.35 8.65
C VAL A 7 -3.04 -5.80 9.84
N LEU A 8 -2.75 -5.22 11.01
CA LEU A 8 -3.56 -5.41 12.21
C LEU A 8 -4.93 -4.76 12.01
N VAL A 9 -5.99 -5.56 12.03
CA VAL A 9 -7.37 -5.09 11.94
C VAL A 9 -7.96 -5.15 13.34
N ALA A 10 -8.33 -4.00 13.88
CA ALA A 10 -8.98 -3.88 15.18
C ALA A 10 -10.45 -4.29 15.07
N ASP A 11 -10.96 -4.99 16.10
CA ASP A 11 -12.39 -5.24 16.23
C ASP A 11 -13.05 -4.02 16.90
N PRO A 12 -14.19 -3.51 16.38
CA PRO A 12 -14.91 -2.42 17.03
C PRO A 12 -15.36 -2.81 18.44
N PRO A 13 -15.28 -1.92 19.45
CA PRO A 13 -14.94 -0.49 19.38
C PRO A 13 -13.46 -0.18 19.71
N GLY A 14 -12.52 -1.04 19.31
CA GLY A 14 -11.09 -0.86 19.58
C GLY A 14 -10.49 0.36 18.87
N PRO A 15 -9.41 0.97 19.43
CA PRO A 15 -8.74 2.08 18.79
C PRO A 15 -8.04 1.64 17.51
N ALA A 16 -8.27 2.37 16.41
CA ALA A 16 -7.59 2.20 15.14
C ALA A 16 -6.85 3.49 14.74
N ASP A 17 -5.78 3.37 13.96
CA ASP A 17 -5.06 4.53 13.43
C ASP A 17 -5.80 5.17 12.25
N LEU A 18 -6.59 4.39 11.50
CA LEU A 18 -7.39 4.82 10.36
C LEU A 18 -8.51 3.80 10.08
N ASP A 19 -9.52 4.21 9.32
CA ASP A 19 -10.55 3.33 8.79
C ASP A 19 -10.26 2.93 7.34
N VAL A 20 -10.64 1.72 6.96
CA VAL A 20 -10.66 1.30 5.55
C VAL A 20 -12.12 1.17 5.11
N TYR A 21 -12.54 2.06 4.21
CA TYR A 21 -13.89 2.07 3.68
C TYR A 21 -13.96 1.27 2.38
N VAL A 22 -14.91 0.34 2.27
CA VAL A 22 -15.00 -0.59 1.14
C VAL A 22 -16.23 -0.28 0.29
N LEU A 23 -15.98 0.08 -0.96
CA LEU A 23 -16.96 0.27 -2.02
C LEU A 23 -17.04 -1.00 -2.86
N ALA A 24 -18.25 -1.35 -3.29
CA ALA A 24 -18.47 -2.42 -4.27
C ALA A 24 -19.06 -1.81 -5.53
N GLU A 25 -18.33 -1.89 -6.65
CA GLU A 25 -18.77 -1.58 -8.02
C GLU A 25 -19.11 -0.10 -8.32
N ALA A 26 -19.79 0.61 -7.41
CA ALA A 26 -20.20 2.00 -7.58
C ALA A 26 -20.11 2.81 -6.26
N LEU A 27 -19.95 4.12 -6.41
CA LEU A 27 -20.05 5.09 -5.33
C LEU A 27 -21.50 5.56 -5.22
N LYS A 28 -22.14 5.27 -4.09
CA LYS A 28 -23.54 5.65 -3.79
C LYS A 28 -23.59 6.88 -2.89
N PRO A 29 -24.75 7.56 -2.78
CA PRO A 29 -24.92 8.67 -1.85
C PRO A 29 -24.58 8.30 -0.40
N GLU A 30 -24.98 7.10 0.04
CA GLU A 30 -24.71 6.63 1.40
C GLU A 30 -23.22 6.44 1.67
N ASP A 31 -22.43 6.16 0.62
CA ASP A 31 -20.98 6.06 0.72
C ASP A 31 -20.34 7.43 0.91
N LEU A 32 -20.85 8.46 0.22
CA LEU A 32 -20.38 9.84 0.39
C LEU A 32 -20.66 10.34 1.81
N ASP A 33 -21.86 10.06 2.32
CA ASP A 33 -22.26 10.44 3.68
C ASP A 33 -21.39 9.73 4.72
N ALA A 34 -21.13 8.43 4.55
CA ALA A 34 -20.28 7.66 5.45
C ALA A 34 -18.81 8.15 5.43
N LEU A 35 -18.27 8.46 4.26
CA LEU A 35 -16.91 9.00 4.12
C LEU A 35 -16.80 10.40 4.72
N ALA A 36 -17.79 11.27 4.51
CA ALA A 36 -17.82 12.61 5.08
C ALA A 36 -18.01 12.62 6.60
N ALA A 37 -18.74 11.64 7.13
CA ALA A 37 -18.99 11.50 8.56
C ALA A 37 -17.87 10.77 9.33
N SER A 38 -16.86 10.23 8.64
CA SER A 38 -15.79 9.49 9.33
C SER A 38 -15.02 10.41 10.30
N PRO A 39 -14.87 10.01 11.57
CA PRO A 39 -14.21 10.84 12.58
C PRO A 39 -12.69 10.90 12.42
N GLY A 40 -12.12 10.06 11.56
CA GLY A 40 -10.68 9.87 11.42
C GLY A 40 -10.23 9.76 9.97
N PRO A 41 -8.92 9.54 9.75
CA PRO A 41 -8.40 9.31 8.41
C PRO A 41 -8.95 8.02 7.82
N VAL A 42 -9.26 8.05 6.52
CA VAL A 42 -9.86 6.93 5.79
C VAL A 42 -9.05 6.60 4.54
N VAL A 43 -8.90 5.31 4.27
CA VAL A 43 -8.48 4.80 2.96
C VAL A 43 -9.68 4.13 2.30
N ALA A 44 -10.14 4.64 1.16
CA ALA A 44 -11.26 4.07 0.43
C ALA A 44 -10.77 3.06 -0.62
N VAL A 45 -11.48 1.93 -0.73
CA VAL A 45 -11.12 0.83 -1.63
C VAL A 45 -12.32 0.44 -2.49
N LEU A 46 -12.13 0.41 -3.81
CA LEU A 46 -13.10 -0.17 -4.74
C LEU A 46 -12.78 -1.65 -4.95
N THR A 47 -13.59 -2.51 -4.36
CA THR A 47 -13.50 -3.97 -4.55
C THR A 47 -14.18 -4.42 -5.83
N LYS A 48 -13.81 -5.62 -6.29
CA LYS A 48 -14.21 -6.20 -7.59
C LYS A 48 -13.78 -5.33 -8.77
N ALA A 49 -12.62 -4.69 -8.65
CA ALA A 49 -12.07 -3.84 -9.70
C ALA A 49 -11.85 -4.60 -11.02
N ASP A 50 -11.57 -5.89 -10.93
CA ASP A 50 -11.46 -6.85 -12.04
C ASP A 50 -12.73 -7.01 -12.89
N LEU A 51 -13.89 -6.57 -12.37
CA LEU A 51 -15.15 -6.55 -13.11
C LEU A 51 -15.42 -5.20 -13.80
N THR A 52 -14.52 -4.23 -13.68
CA THR A 52 -14.72 -2.88 -14.22
C THR A 52 -14.42 -2.82 -15.71
N GLY A 53 -15.32 -3.35 -16.54
CA GLY A 53 -15.26 -3.22 -18.01
C GLY A 53 -14.05 -3.92 -18.66
N PHE A 54 -14.30 -4.70 -19.71
CA PHE A 54 -13.25 -5.51 -20.37
C PHE A 54 -12.61 -4.84 -21.59
N GLY A 55 -12.77 -3.53 -21.75
CA GLY A 55 -12.25 -2.77 -22.90
C GLY A 55 -10.87 -2.13 -22.65
N GLY A 56 -10.17 -1.80 -23.74
CA GLY A 56 -8.93 -1.00 -23.68
C GLY A 56 -7.79 -1.70 -22.94
N ALA A 57 -7.17 -1.01 -21.98
CA ALA A 57 -6.03 -1.48 -21.19
C ALA A 57 -6.38 -2.52 -20.10
N GLY A 58 -7.63 -3.02 -20.07
CA GLY A 58 -8.10 -4.03 -19.15
C GLY A 58 -8.83 -3.47 -17.91
N PRO A 59 -9.48 -4.35 -17.14
CA PRO A 59 -10.43 -3.94 -16.10
C PRO A 59 -9.80 -3.16 -14.96
N MET A 60 -8.56 -3.49 -14.56
CA MET A 60 -7.86 -2.76 -13.49
C MET A 60 -7.51 -1.32 -13.89
N ALA A 61 -7.18 -1.08 -15.17
CA ALA A 61 -6.92 0.27 -15.66
C ALA A 61 -8.21 1.10 -15.71
N ALA A 62 -9.32 0.50 -16.15
CA ALA A 62 -10.63 1.14 -16.12
C ALA A 62 -11.11 1.42 -14.68
N ALA A 63 -10.88 0.48 -13.75
CA ALA A 63 -11.14 0.67 -12.33
C ALA A 63 -10.31 1.81 -11.74
N ALA A 64 -9.02 1.90 -12.07
CA ALA A 64 -8.16 3.00 -11.63
C ALA A 64 -8.66 4.36 -12.14
N ALA A 65 -9.09 4.44 -13.41
CA ALA A 65 -9.69 5.66 -13.95
C ALA A 65 -10.97 6.05 -13.21
N ARG A 66 -11.84 5.07 -12.90
CA ARG A 66 -13.07 5.27 -12.13
C ARG A 66 -12.79 5.70 -10.68
N CYS A 67 -11.77 5.13 -10.05
CA CYS A 67 -11.35 5.49 -8.71
C CYS A 67 -10.89 6.95 -8.60
N ARG A 68 -10.26 7.51 -9.64
CA ARG A 68 -9.93 8.95 -9.66
C ARG A 68 -11.18 9.82 -9.59
N VAL A 69 -12.20 9.51 -10.39
CA VAL A 69 -13.48 10.22 -10.38
C VAL A 69 -14.17 10.09 -9.02
N PHE A 70 -14.17 8.87 -8.45
CA PHE A 70 -14.74 8.66 -7.11
C PHE A 70 -13.99 9.42 -6.04
N GLY A 71 -12.66 9.52 -6.14
CA GLY A 71 -11.87 10.26 -5.18
C GLY A 71 -12.08 11.78 -5.25
N GLU A 72 -12.29 12.33 -6.45
CA GLU A 72 -12.68 13.73 -6.63
C GLU A 72 -14.04 14.03 -5.98
N LEU A 73 -15.01 13.13 -6.16
CA LEU A 73 -16.35 13.27 -5.58
C LEU A 73 -16.37 13.11 -4.06
N ALA A 74 -15.62 12.13 -3.54
CA ALA A 74 -15.61 11.79 -2.12
C ALA A 74 -14.61 12.62 -1.29
N GLY A 75 -13.69 13.36 -1.94
CA GLY A 75 -12.63 14.09 -1.26
C GLY A 75 -11.57 13.22 -0.59
N VAL A 76 -11.57 11.91 -0.87
CA VAL A 76 -10.62 10.92 -0.34
C VAL A 76 -10.06 10.07 -1.47
N ALA A 77 -8.80 9.67 -1.41
CA ALA A 77 -8.24 8.78 -2.43
C ALA A 77 -8.95 7.41 -2.40
N VAL A 78 -9.37 6.93 -3.58
CA VAL A 78 -9.98 5.61 -3.76
C VAL A 78 -9.00 4.72 -4.53
N HIS A 79 -8.86 3.47 -4.09
CA HIS A 79 -7.91 2.52 -4.68
C HIS A 79 -8.62 1.26 -5.20
N PRO A 80 -8.35 0.81 -6.45
CA PRO A 80 -8.98 -0.38 -7.01
C PRO A 80 -8.30 -1.65 -6.48
N VAL A 81 -9.10 -2.68 -6.15
CA VAL A 81 -8.59 -4.01 -5.78
C VAL A 81 -9.41 -5.14 -6.39
N ALA A 82 -8.71 -6.10 -6.98
CA ALA A 82 -9.23 -7.43 -7.28
C ALA A 82 -9.03 -8.34 -6.07
N GLY A 83 -10.06 -8.46 -5.22
CA GLY A 83 -9.94 -9.00 -3.86
C GLY A 83 -9.50 -10.47 -3.79
N LEU A 84 -9.99 -11.32 -4.69
CA LEU A 84 -9.63 -12.74 -4.73
C LEU A 84 -8.18 -12.94 -5.19
N ALA A 85 -7.76 -12.24 -6.25
CA ALA A 85 -6.37 -12.24 -6.69
C ALA A 85 -5.43 -11.73 -5.59
N ALA A 86 -5.82 -10.66 -4.89
CA ALA A 86 -5.05 -10.14 -3.75
C ALA A 86 -4.93 -11.16 -2.62
N LEU A 87 -6.03 -11.84 -2.27
CA LEU A 87 -6.03 -12.86 -1.22
C LEU A 87 -5.14 -14.05 -1.58
N ALA A 88 -5.28 -14.59 -2.78
CA ALA A 88 -4.49 -15.73 -3.26
C ALA A 88 -2.99 -15.40 -3.43
N ALA A 89 -2.66 -14.12 -3.66
CA ALA A 89 -1.27 -13.67 -3.69
C ALA A 89 -0.62 -13.60 -2.30
N LEU A 90 -1.41 -13.26 -1.28
CA LEU A 90 -0.95 -13.00 0.09
C LEU A 90 -0.98 -14.23 0.99
N ASP A 91 -1.99 -15.08 0.81
CA ASP A 91 -2.20 -16.30 1.58
C ASP A 91 -1.78 -17.50 0.73
N ASP A 92 -0.64 -18.10 1.10
CA ASP A 92 -0.06 -19.22 0.37
C ASP A 92 -0.85 -20.53 0.51
N THR A 93 -1.86 -20.57 1.39
CA THR A 93 -2.75 -21.72 1.54
C THR A 93 -3.92 -21.72 0.55
N VAL A 94 -4.16 -20.60 -0.15
CA VAL A 94 -5.28 -20.46 -1.09
C VAL A 94 -5.05 -21.28 -2.37
N ILE A 95 -3.81 -21.34 -2.86
CA ILE A 95 -3.43 -22.14 -4.03
C ILE A 95 -2.64 -23.33 -3.54
N ASP A 96 -3.34 -24.41 -3.22
CA ASP A 96 -2.75 -25.70 -2.93
C ASP A 96 -2.21 -26.41 -4.20
N ASP A 97 -1.52 -27.53 -4.02
CA ASP A 97 -0.95 -28.32 -5.11
C ASP A 97 -2.01 -28.81 -6.10
N GLU A 98 -3.24 -29.06 -5.65
CA GLU A 98 -4.33 -29.55 -6.49
C GLU A 98 -4.86 -28.44 -7.42
N LEU A 99 -5.05 -27.23 -6.90
CA LEU A 99 -5.38 -26.06 -7.71
C LEU A 99 -4.24 -25.65 -8.63
N LEU A 100 -2.99 -25.77 -8.18
CA LEU A 100 -1.82 -25.51 -9.03
C LEU A 100 -1.76 -26.50 -10.21
N ALA A 101 -1.97 -27.79 -9.96
CA ALA A 101 -2.05 -28.81 -11.01
C ALA A 101 -3.23 -28.56 -11.97
N ALA A 102 -4.38 -28.12 -11.45
CA ALA A 102 -5.52 -27.74 -12.27
C ALA A 102 -5.21 -26.52 -13.17
N LEU A 103 -4.52 -25.50 -12.65
CA LEU A 103 -4.06 -24.34 -13.41
C LEU A 103 -3.03 -24.73 -14.48
N GLN A 104 -2.10 -25.64 -14.15
CA GLN A 104 -1.15 -26.20 -15.11
C GLN A 104 -1.87 -26.97 -16.22
N ALA A 105 -2.94 -27.69 -15.91
CA ALA A 105 -3.75 -28.35 -16.92
C ALA A 105 -4.41 -27.33 -17.87
N LEU A 106 -4.78 -26.14 -17.40
CA LEU A 106 -5.35 -25.09 -18.25
C LEU A 106 -4.34 -24.44 -19.21
N THR A 107 -3.03 -24.60 -18.98
CA THR A 107 -2.02 -24.04 -19.89
C THR A 107 -2.01 -24.76 -21.23
N SER A 108 -2.22 -26.09 -21.22
CA SER A 108 -2.15 -26.99 -22.37
C SER A 108 -3.51 -27.45 -22.90
N ASP A 109 -4.55 -27.42 -22.07
CA ASP A 109 -5.95 -27.65 -22.46
C ASP A 109 -6.77 -26.45 -21.98
N PRO A 110 -6.96 -25.39 -22.79
CA PRO A 110 -7.64 -24.19 -22.36
C PRO A 110 -9.15 -24.41 -22.17
N ALA A 111 -9.70 -24.00 -21.03
CA ALA A 111 -11.14 -23.94 -20.81
C ALA A 111 -11.76 -22.62 -21.31
N ASP A 112 -13.08 -22.59 -21.49
CA ASP A 112 -13.83 -21.38 -21.84
C ASP A 112 -13.91 -20.43 -20.63
N LEU A 113 -13.20 -19.30 -20.70
CA LEU A 113 -13.21 -18.23 -19.69
C LEU A 113 -14.21 -17.11 -20.00
N GLY A 114 -15.13 -17.30 -20.95
CA GLY A 114 -16.11 -16.28 -21.35
C GLY A 114 -17.16 -15.97 -20.28
N SER A 115 -17.43 -16.91 -19.37
CA SER A 115 -18.23 -16.67 -18.16
C SER A 115 -17.96 -17.73 -17.09
N PRO A 116 -18.26 -17.44 -15.80
CA PRO A 116 -18.06 -18.42 -14.73
C PRO A 116 -18.87 -19.71 -14.95
N ASP A 117 -20.09 -19.60 -15.49
CA ASP A 117 -20.93 -20.76 -15.79
C ASP A 117 -20.37 -21.62 -16.91
N ARG A 118 -19.86 -21.01 -17.98
CA ARG A 118 -19.23 -21.75 -19.08
C ARG A 118 -17.96 -22.44 -18.61
N PHE A 119 -17.13 -21.73 -17.85
CA PHE A 119 -15.94 -22.31 -17.24
C PHE A 119 -16.27 -23.47 -16.29
N ALA A 120 -17.32 -23.37 -15.48
CA ALA A 120 -17.68 -24.40 -14.51
C ALA A 120 -18.39 -25.61 -15.14
N ALA A 121 -19.25 -25.39 -16.13
CA ALA A 121 -20.13 -26.41 -16.69
C ALA A 121 -19.60 -27.09 -17.96
N GLY A 122 -18.67 -26.44 -18.69
CA GLY A 122 -18.13 -26.97 -19.95
C GLY A 122 -17.44 -28.33 -19.78
N THR A 123 -17.32 -29.11 -20.85
CA THR A 123 -16.54 -30.35 -20.82
C THR A 123 -15.05 -30.03 -20.75
N HIS A 124 -14.32 -30.63 -19.81
CA HIS A 124 -12.89 -30.37 -19.62
C HIS A 124 -12.23 -31.50 -18.83
N ARG A 125 -10.92 -31.72 -19.01
CA ARG A 125 -10.17 -32.76 -18.26
C ARG A 125 -10.02 -32.46 -16.78
N VAL A 126 -9.99 -31.17 -16.41
CA VAL A 126 -10.04 -30.73 -15.01
C VAL A 126 -11.45 -30.95 -14.48
N ALA A 127 -11.56 -31.72 -13.40
CA ALA A 127 -12.82 -32.04 -12.75
C ALA A 127 -13.65 -30.78 -12.46
N ARG A 128 -14.98 -30.89 -12.61
CA ARG A 128 -15.92 -29.78 -12.35
C ARG A 128 -15.79 -29.21 -10.94
N ALA A 129 -15.54 -30.07 -9.94
CA ALA A 129 -15.32 -29.63 -8.56
C ALA A 129 -14.09 -28.72 -8.43
N LEU A 130 -12.99 -29.05 -9.11
CA LEU A 130 -11.78 -28.23 -9.12
C LEU A 130 -11.98 -26.91 -9.87
N ARG A 131 -12.67 -26.91 -11.00
CA ARG A 131 -13.00 -25.66 -11.71
C ARG A 131 -13.87 -24.72 -10.86
N ARG A 132 -14.82 -25.26 -10.09
CA ARG A 132 -15.60 -24.48 -9.12
C ARG A 132 -14.72 -23.91 -8.00
N ARG A 133 -13.82 -24.71 -7.44
CA ARG A 133 -12.85 -24.24 -6.43
C ARG A 133 -11.96 -23.13 -6.99
N LEU A 134 -11.47 -23.27 -8.23
CA LEU A 134 -10.70 -22.21 -8.90
C LEU A 134 -11.49 -20.90 -9.01
N LEU A 135 -12.77 -20.96 -9.41
CA LEU A 135 -13.61 -19.76 -9.46
C LEU A 135 -13.81 -19.13 -8.08
N THR A 136 -14.00 -19.94 -7.03
CA THR A 136 -14.14 -19.42 -5.67
C THR A 136 -12.85 -18.78 -5.16
N ALA A 137 -11.69 -19.37 -5.48
CA ALA A 137 -10.40 -18.89 -4.97
C ALA A 137 -9.85 -17.69 -5.76
N LEU A 138 -10.07 -17.65 -7.08
CA LEU A 138 -9.37 -16.73 -7.99
C LEU A 138 -10.31 -15.91 -8.88
N ASP A 139 -11.53 -16.36 -9.11
CA ASP A 139 -12.37 -15.94 -10.25
C ASP A 139 -11.65 -16.10 -11.62
N LEU A 140 -12.34 -15.85 -12.72
CA LEU A 140 -11.81 -15.84 -14.08
C LEU A 140 -10.62 -14.90 -14.24
N PHE A 141 -10.65 -13.72 -13.61
CA PHE A 141 -9.53 -12.77 -13.68
C PHE A 141 -8.24 -13.37 -13.10
N GLY A 142 -8.32 -13.94 -11.89
CA GLY A 142 -7.17 -14.58 -11.26
C GLY A 142 -6.73 -15.85 -12.01
N ILE A 143 -7.67 -16.66 -12.51
CA ILE A 143 -7.36 -17.84 -13.33
C ILE A 143 -6.57 -17.43 -14.58
N ALA A 144 -7.01 -16.39 -15.30
CA ALA A 144 -6.32 -15.92 -16.50
C ALA A 144 -4.88 -15.49 -16.20
N HIS A 145 -4.66 -14.69 -15.15
CA HIS A 145 -3.32 -14.26 -14.75
C HIS A 145 -2.44 -15.41 -14.27
N ALA A 146 -2.99 -16.37 -13.53
CA ALA A 146 -2.25 -17.54 -13.08
C ALA A 146 -1.82 -18.44 -14.25
N VAL A 147 -2.73 -18.69 -15.21
CA VAL A 147 -2.42 -19.48 -16.41
C VAL A 147 -1.37 -18.79 -17.27
N LEU A 148 -1.42 -17.46 -17.42
CA LEU A 148 -0.40 -16.69 -18.13
C LEU A 148 0.98 -16.85 -17.46
N ALA A 149 1.07 -16.67 -16.15
CA ALA A 149 2.33 -16.83 -15.43
C ALA A 149 2.92 -18.25 -15.57
N LEU A 150 2.06 -19.29 -15.51
CA LEU A 150 2.50 -20.67 -15.71
C LEU A 150 2.96 -20.93 -17.15
N ARG A 151 2.32 -20.32 -18.16
CA ARG A 151 2.75 -20.40 -19.57
C ARG A 151 4.12 -19.77 -19.77
N ASP A 152 4.44 -18.73 -19.01
CA ASP A 152 5.76 -18.09 -19.01
C ASP A 152 6.82 -18.89 -18.22
N GLY A 153 6.49 -20.10 -17.75
CA GLY A 153 7.42 -21.00 -17.07
C GLY A 153 7.58 -20.74 -15.57
N HIS A 154 6.74 -19.90 -14.98
CA HIS A 154 6.78 -19.66 -13.55
C HIS A 154 6.18 -20.81 -12.73
N GLY A 155 6.70 -21.03 -11.51
CA GLY A 155 6.09 -21.92 -10.52
C GLY A 155 5.09 -21.19 -9.61
N ALA A 156 4.69 -21.85 -8.50
CA ALA A 156 3.69 -21.31 -7.56
C ALA A 156 4.03 -19.91 -7.02
N ALA A 157 5.31 -19.66 -6.71
CA ALA A 157 5.76 -18.34 -6.25
C ALA A 157 5.58 -17.25 -7.32
N GLY A 158 5.84 -17.57 -8.59
CA GLY A 158 5.65 -16.60 -9.68
C GLY A 158 4.18 -16.39 -10.02
N VAL A 159 3.32 -17.40 -9.87
CA VAL A 159 1.86 -17.23 -9.91
C VAL A 159 1.39 -16.23 -8.85
N ARG A 160 1.83 -16.40 -7.60
CA ARG A 160 1.50 -15.45 -6.53
C ARG A 160 2.00 -14.03 -6.82
N ALA A 161 3.22 -13.89 -7.35
CA ALA A 161 3.76 -12.60 -7.75
C ALA A 161 2.93 -11.94 -8.86
N ALA A 162 2.50 -12.71 -9.87
CA ALA A 162 1.65 -12.22 -10.95
C ALA A 162 0.27 -11.77 -10.42
N LEU A 163 -0.35 -12.56 -9.55
CA LEU A 163 -1.61 -12.20 -8.91
C LEU A 163 -1.48 -10.94 -8.04
N ARG A 164 -0.37 -10.80 -7.29
CA ARG A 164 -0.09 -9.61 -6.50
C ARG A 164 -0.06 -8.37 -7.38
N GLY A 165 0.75 -8.41 -8.44
CA GLY A 165 0.91 -7.30 -9.39
C GLY A 165 -0.39 -6.94 -10.11
N ALA A 166 -1.21 -7.93 -10.46
CA ALA A 166 -2.49 -7.70 -11.12
C ALA A 166 -3.58 -7.17 -10.17
N SER A 167 -3.50 -7.45 -8.87
CA SER A 167 -4.61 -7.22 -7.93
C SER A 167 -4.81 -5.79 -7.47
N GLY A 168 -3.81 -4.91 -7.63
CA GLY A 168 -3.84 -3.54 -7.09
C GLY A 168 -3.61 -3.43 -5.58
N ILE A 169 -3.37 -4.54 -4.88
CA ILE A 169 -3.26 -4.56 -3.41
C ILE A 169 -2.10 -3.70 -2.88
N ASP A 170 -0.98 -3.63 -3.60
CA ASP A 170 0.18 -2.84 -3.18
C ASP A 170 -0.14 -1.34 -3.10
N GLY A 171 -1.02 -0.85 -3.97
CA GLY A 171 -1.49 0.54 -3.89
C GLY A 171 -2.30 0.82 -2.63
N VAL A 172 -3.12 -0.14 -2.19
CA VAL A 172 -3.88 -0.03 -0.92
C VAL A 172 -2.96 -0.09 0.28
N LEU A 173 -2.01 -1.03 0.31
CA LEU A 173 -1.06 -1.14 1.42
C LEU A 173 -0.21 0.12 1.55
N ALA A 174 0.27 0.68 0.45
CA ALA A 174 1.00 1.94 0.44
C ALA A 174 0.14 3.10 0.97
N ALA A 175 -1.15 3.17 0.61
CA ALA A 175 -2.06 4.20 1.09
C ALA A 175 -2.35 4.08 2.60
N VAL A 176 -2.54 2.84 3.09
CA VAL A 176 -2.68 2.54 4.53
C VAL A 176 -1.43 2.95 5.28
N ASP A 177 -0.25 2.56 4.81
CA ASP A 177 1.03 2.90 5.45
C ASP A 177 1.27 4.41 5.50
N ALA A 178 1.00 5.14 4.40
CA ALA A 178 1.16 6.59 4.32
C ALA A 178 0.22 7.33 5.29
N THR A 179 -1.03 6.89 5.35
CA THR A 179 -2.04 7.47 6.23
C THR A 179 -1.70 7.19 7.69
N ALA A 180 -1.36 5.94 8.03
CA ALA A 180 -0.97 5.53 9.37
C ALA A 180 0.33 6.21 9.84
N ALA A 181 1.32 6.40 8.96
CA ALA A 181 2.55 7.14 9.27
C ALA A 181 2.23 8.59 9.65
N THR A 182 1.34 9.24 8.91
CA THR A 182 0.90 10.62 9.19
C THR A 182 0.19 10.73 10.54
N VAL A 183 -0.70 9.78 10.85
CA VAL A 183 -1.40 9.73 12.15
C VAL A 183 -0.43 9.56 13.31
N ARG A 184 0.49 8.60 13.20
CA ARG A 184 1.50 8.34 14.24
C ARG A 184 2.41 9.55 14.44
N TYR A 185 2.84 10.21 13.37
CA TYR A 185 3.60 11.45 13.45
C TYR A 185 2.82 12.54 14.19
N HIS A 186 1.58 12.84 13.80
CA HIS A 186 0.77 13.86 14.49
C HIS A 186 0.51 13.52 15.96
N ARG A 187 0.25 12.25 16.29
CA ARG A 187 0.08 11.80 17.68
C ARG A 187 1.33 12.08 18.51
N LEU A 188 2.51 11.75 17.98
CA LEU A 188 3.79 12.02 18.63
C LEU A 188 4.02 13.52 18.85
N ILE A 189 3.75 14.35 17.83
CA ILE A 189 3.89 15.81 17.94
C ILE A 189 2.96 16.38 19.02
N ARG A 190 1.70 15.94 19.07
CA ARG A 190 0.73 16.38 20.09
C ARG A 190 1.14 15.95 21.50
N ALA A 191 1.57 14.69 21.66
CA ALA A 191 2.04 14.18 22.95
C ALA A 191 3.25 14.97 23.46
N HIS A 192 4.18 15.30 22.57
CA HIS A 192 5.37 16.08 22.91
C HIS A 192 5.05 17.51 23.34
N VAL A 193 4.07 18.17 22.72
CA VAL A 193 3.58 19.48 23.18
C VAL A 193 2.99 19.40 24.59
N ALA A 194 2.30 18.30 24.92
CA ALA A 194 1.67 18.13 26.23
C ALA A 194 2.66 17.77 27.36
N THR A 195 3.80 17.16 27.04
CA THR A 195 4.73 16.58 28.04
C THR A 195 6.07 17.29 28.13
N PHE A 196 6.31 18.32 27.31
CA PHE A 196 7.61 19.00 27.15
C PHE A 196 8.86 18.08 27.21
N PRO A 197 8.92 16.95 26.48
CA PRO A 197 10.10 16.09 26.51
C PRO A 197 11.29 16.82 25.90
N THR A 198 12.13 17.41 26.72
CA THR A 198 13.38 18.05 26.28
C THR A 198 14.46 16.98 26.32
N GLY A 199 14.57 16.22 25.23
CA GLY A 199 15.45 15.06 25.22
C GLY A 199 15.85 14.61 23.82
N ASP A 200 17.06 14.08 23.77
CA ASP A 200 17.69 13.49 22.61
C ASP A 200 16.87 12.32 22.00
N ASP A 201 16.21 11.54 22.86
CA ASP A 201 15.31 10.46 22.45
C ASP A 201 14.04 10.98 21.78
N ALA A 202 13.53 12.12 22.25
CA ALA A 202 12.34 12.73 21.66
C ALA A 202 12.64 13.28 20.26
N VAL A 203 13.84 13.83 20.05
CA VAL A 203 14.31 14.25 18.72
C VAL A 203 14.47 13.04 17.80
N ALA A 204 15.05 11.95 18.28
CA ALA A 204 15.20 10.71 17.51
C ALA A 204 13.85 10.10 17.12
N ALA A 205 12.89 10.05 18.06
CA ALA A 205 11.53 9.55 17.80
C ALA A 205 10.80 10.42 16.75
N ARG A 206 10.91 11.74 16.84
CA ARG A 206 10.31 12.66 15.85
C ARG A 206 10.94 12.50 14.47
N MET A 207 12.27 12.39 14.41
CA MET A 207 12.98 12.11 13.17
C MET A 207 12.50 10.78 12.57
N ALA A 208 12.44 9.70 13.35
CA ALA A 208 12.00 8.39 12.85
C ALA A 208 10.56 8.43 12.30
N ALA A 209 9.64 9.09 13.02
CA ALA A 209 8.26 9.27 12.56
C ALA A 209 8.19 10.13 11.29
N ALA A 210 8.97 11.20 11.20
CA ALA A 210 9.06 12.05 10.00
C ALA A 210 9.64 11.30 8.80
N VAL A 211 10.68 10.47 9.01
CA VAL A 211 11.25 9.57 7.99
C VAL A 211 10.20 8.61 7.46
N ALA A 212 9.38 8.02 8.34
CA ALA A 212 8.31 7.12 7.93
C ALA A 212 7.29 7.82 7.01
N VAL A 213 6.90 9.07 7.34
CA VAL A 213 5.96 9.86 6.51
C VAL A 213 6.54 10.11 5.12
N VAL A 214 7.77 10.61 5.02
CA VAL A 214 8.35 10.94 3.71
C VAL A 214 8.67 9.70 2.87
N ARG A 215 9.05 8.57 3.51
CA ARG A 215 9.24 7.28 2.84
C ARG A 215 7.93 6.74 2.28
N ALA A 216 6.84 6.83 3.02
CA ALA A 216 5.53 6.43 2.54
C ALA A 216 5.03 7.31 1.38
N ALA A 217 5.52 8.54 1.27
CA ALA A 217 5.33 9.41 0.11
C ALA A 217 6.31 9.11 -1.06
N GLY A 218 7.07 8.02 -1.00
CA GLY A 218 8.02 7.58 -2.02
C GLY A 218 9.39 8.25 -1.97
N MET A 219 9.71 9.04 -0.93
CA MET A 219 11.02 9.68 -0.80
C MET A 219 12.05 8.76 -0.16
N THR A 220 13.27 8.79 -0.68
CA THR A 220 14.41 8.09 -0.08
C THR A 220 15.06 8.96 1.00
N VAL A 221 15.39 8.35 2.14
CA VAL A 221 16.21 8.95 3.19
C VAL A 221 17.45 8.08 3.34
N ASP A 222 18.63 8.67 3.17
CA ASP A 222 19.92 8.02 3.36
C ASP A 222 20.04 7.43 4.78
N ASP A 223 20.41 6.15 4.88
CA ASP A 223 20.57 5.39 6.13
C ASP A 223 22.02 5.35 6.63
N ASP A 224 22.97 5.95 5.91
CA ASP A 224 24.37 6.04 6.35
C ASP A 224 24.48 6.76 7.72
N VAL A 225 25.31 6.16 8.59
CA VAL A 225 25.52 6.51 10.00
C VAL A 225 26.82 7.28 10.26
N THR A 226 27.55 7.63 9.20
CA THR A 226 28.76 8.45 9.32
C THR A 226 28.41 9.90 9.65
N ALA A 227 29.31 10.61 10.36
CA ALA A 227 29.15 12.04 10.63
C ALA A 227 28.92 12.84 9.34
N ALA A 228 29.68 12.56 8.28
CA ALA A 228 29.52 13.24 7.00
C ALA A 228 28.13 12.99 6.37
N ALA A 229 27.61 11.77 6.46
CA ALA A 229 26.26 11.45 5.98
C ALA A 229 25.17 12.16 6.79
N HIS A 230 25.31 12.19 8.12
CA HIS A 230 24.41 12.93 9.00
C HIS A 230 24.33 14.42 8.64
N LEU A 231 25.48 15.07 8.40
CA LEU A 231 25.52 16.47 8.00
C LEU A 231 24.92 16.70 6.60
N ARG A 232 25.24 15.84 5.61
CA ARG A 232 24.63 15.92 4.27
C ARG A 232 23.12 15.78 4.34
N ARG A 233 22.63 14.79 5.09
CA ARG A 233 21.20 14.56 5.33
C ARG A 233 20.54 15.77 5.97
N ALA A 234 21.17 16.36 7.01
CA ALA A 234 20.66 17.56 7.64
C ALA A 234 20.50 18.73 6.64
N ILE A 235 21.51 18.98 5.81
CA ILE A 235 21.47 20.05 4.80
C ILE A 235 20.37 19.82 3.77
N THR A 236 20.28 18.59 3.23
CA THR A 236 19.27 18.24 2.22
C THR A 236 17.86 18.44 2.76
N TRP A 237 17.58 17.93 3.96
CA TRP A 237 16.23 18.03 4.54
C TRP A 237 15.88 19.42 5.04
N GLN A 238 16.88 20.24 5.44
CA GLN A 238 16.67 21.65 5.75
C GLN A 238 16.33 22.47 4.50
N ARG A 239 16.93 22.16 3.35
CA ARG A 239 16.57 22.77 2.06
C ARG A 239 15.16 22.34 1.65
N TYR A 240 14.88 21.04 1.75
CA TYR A 240 13.56 20.48 1.48
C TYR A 240 12.45 21.14 2.31
N SER A 241 12.67 21.31 3.62
CA SER A 241 11.68 21.92 4.51
C SER A 241 11.40 23.39 4.23
N ARG A 242 12.29 24.08 3.51
CA ARG A 242 12.13 25.47 3.06
C ARG A 242 11.58 25.58 1.63
N GLY A 243 11.42 24.45 0.92
CA GLY A 243 10.88 24.41 -0.43
C GLY A 243 9.35 24.53 -0.48
N PRO A 244 8.77 24.54 -1.68
CA PRO A 244 7.32 24.65 -1.90
C PRO A 244 6.61 23.32 -1.64
N VAL A 245 6.75 22.78 -0.44
CA VAL A 245 6.13 21.51 -0.01
C VAL A 245 5.00 21.76 0.99
N SER A 246 4.13 20.77 1.22
CA SER A 246 3.03 20.89 2.17
C SER A 246 3.51 21.19 3.60
N ARG A 247 2.65 21.73 4.46
CA ARG A 247 3.00 22.02 5.87
C ARG A 247 3.49 20.77 6.62
N LEU A 248 2.90 19.62 6.34
CA LEU A 248 3.32 18.32 6.88
C LEU A 248 4.76 18.02 6.47
N HIS A 249 5.06 18.10 5.18
CA HIS A 249 6.40 17.82 4.65
C HIS A 249 7.44 18.83 5.12
N ARG A 250 7.08 20.10 5.27
CA ARG A 250 7.97 21.11 5.89
C ARG A 250 8.31 20.73 7.32
N SER A 251 7.32 20.29 8.09
CA SER A 251 7.53 19.87 9.48
C SER A 251 8.40 18.62 9.56
N CYS A 252 8.11 17.61 8.73
CA CYS A 252 8.89 16.38 8.63
C CYS A 252 10.35 16.68 8.24
N GLY A 253 10.58 17.49 7.20
CA GLY A 253 11.93 17.87 6.79
C GLY A 253 12.71 18.59 7.89
N ALA A 254 12.06 19.47 8.66
CA ALA A 254 12.69 20.13 9.79
C ALA A 254 13.03 19.17 10.94
N ASP A 255 12.18 18.17 11.22
CA ASP A 255 12.46 17.13 12.22
C ASP A 255 13.59 16.18 11.77
N ILE A 256 13.63 15.82 10.49
CA ILE A 256 14.72 15.01 9.92
C ILE A 256 16.04 15.78 9.98
N ALA A 257 16.02 17.07 9.65
CA ALA A 257 17.21 17.91 9.73
C ALA A 257 17.73 18.03 11.17
N ARG A 258 16.84 18.30 12.13
CA ARG A 258 17.19 18.37 13.56
C ARG A 258 17.77 17.07 14.08
N GLY A 259 17.11 15.93 13.82
CA GLY A 259 17.61 14.64 14.27
C GLY A 259 18.95 14.27 13.64
N SER A 260 19.14 14.59 12.36
CA SER A 260 20.42 14.36 11.68
C SER A 260 21.55 15.22 12.25
N LEU A 261 21.28 16.48 12.62
CA LEU A 261 22.27 17.33 13.31
C LEU A 261 22.63 16.78 14.69
N ARG A 262 21.67 16.27 15.47
CA ARG A 262 21.96 15.62 16.75
C ARG A 262 22.85 14.39 16.59
N MET A 263 22.59 13.57 15.58
CA MET A 263 23.43 12.41 15.28
C MET A 263 24.84 12.83 14.82
N TRP A 264 24.96 13.91 14.03
CA TRP A 264 26.25 14.48 13.64
C TRP A 264 27.06 14.99 14.84
N GLU A 265 26.42 15.70 15.77
CA GLU A 265 27.05 16.17 17.01
C GLU A 265 27.62 14.99 17.82
N ARG A 266 26.84 13.91 17.99
CA ARG A 266 27.29 12.70 18.70
C ARG A 266 28.41 11.95 18.00
N ALA A 267 28.46 12.00 16.67
CA ALA A 267 29.51 11.38 15.88
C ALA A 267 30.81 12.20 15.84
N GLY A 268 30.94 13.25 16.67
CA GLY A 268 32.15 14.07 16.79
C GLY A 268 32.26 15.18 15.74
N GLY A 269 31.15 15.59 15.14
CA GLY A 269 31.12 16.68 14.19
C GLY A 269 31.51 18.03 14.82
N ALA A 270 32.59 18.64 14.33
CA ALA A 270 32.99 20.00 14.72
C ALA A 270 32.68 21.00 13.58
N VAL A 271 32.13 22.16 13.94
CA VAL A 271 32.07 23.31 13.02
C VAL A 271 33.48 23.88 12.94
N GLN A 272 34.12 23.83 11.77
CA GLN A 272 35.37 24.58 11.56
C GLN A 272 35.04 26.07 11.70
N SER A 273 35.44 26.66 12.83
CA SER A 273 35.39 28.11 13.02
C SER A 273 36.43 28.72 12.09
N ALA A 274 36.00 29.46 11.06
CA ALA A 274 36.92 30.29 10.30
C ALA A 274 37.50 31.34 11.27
N GLY A 275 38.77 31.20 11.62
CA GLY A 275 39.51 32.20 12.40
C GLY A 275 39.58 33.52 11.62
N PRO A 276 39.59 34.67 12.32
CA PRO A 276 39.60 35.97 11.65
C PRO A 276 40.87 36.12 10.79
N PRO A 277 40.78 36.78 9.62
CA PRO A 277 41.96 37.08 8.81
C PRO A 277 42.90 37.97 9.63
N SER A 278 44.19 37.60 9.62
CA SER A 278 45.29 38.36 10.23
C SER A 278 45.54 39.69 9.53
#